data_AF-A0A811PS13-F1
#
_entry.id   AF-A0A811PS13-F1
#
_cell.length_a   1.000
_cell.length_b   1.000
_cell.length_c   1.000
_cell.angle_alpha   90.00
_cell.angle_beta   90.00
_cell.angle_gamma   90.00
#
_symmetry.space_group_name_H-M   'P 1'
#
loop_
_entity.id
_entity.type
_entity.pdbx_description
1 polymer ?
#
loop_
_entity_poly.entity_id
_entity_poly.type
_entity_poly.pdbx_seq_one_letter_code
_entity_poly.pdbx_strand_id
1 'polypeptide(L)'
;MWVCTITSGRFDTVLTKLPFLSNLIMLDLFALDLKNLSLNALINNLGSLQKLYLYSVNISVSPIRSVHSSSTNTTPSLQELSITYCGLTGNFPSWIFHIKSLTVLEVLVSQNENLCGEFPEFIEGSALQELSLTGTKLSGKIPESIGNLRNLTVLDLSNRQFNGSIPPFTQWPMIESIDLSDGYYALRNLKIVDLSHSSISGVISRKTISLEIFNCVPIYLLI
;
A
#
# COMPACT_ATOMS: atom_id res chain seq x y z
N MET A 1 -23.41 -13.47 -0.03
CA MET A 1 -22.05 -12.89 -0.11
C MET A 1 -21.27 -13.75 -1.08
N TRP A 2 -20.83 -13.20 -2.23
CA TRP A 2 -20.09 -13.97 -3.23
C TRP A 2 -18.59 -13.81 -2.98
N VAL A 3 -17.94 -14.93 -2.65
CA VAL A 3 -16.50 -15.06 -2.42
C VAL A 3 -15.96 -16.07 -3.43
N CYS A 4 -14.81 -15.78 -4.03
CA CYS A 4 -14.14 -16.67 -4.97
C CYS A 4 -12.68 -16.82 -4.58
N THR A 5 -12.26 -18.06 -4.32
CA THR A 5 -10.87 -18.43 -4.03
C THR A 5 -10.40 -19.38 -5.13
N ILE A 6 -9.29 -19.06 -5.79
CA ILE A 6 -8.74 -19.84 -6.89
C ILE A 6 -7.26 -20.13 -6.62
N THR A 7 -6.99 -21.40 -6.35
CA THR A 7 -5.66 -21.93 -5.96
C THR A 7 -4.96 -22.70 -7.06
N SER A 8 -5.60 -22.93 -8.21
CA SER A 8 -5.01 -23.56 -9.38
C SER A 8 -5.83 -23.28 -10.66
N GLY A 9 -5.18 -23.36 -11.83
CA GLY A 9 -5.82 -23.27 -13.14
C GLY A 9 -5.47 -22.02 -13.94
N ARG A 10 -5.99 -21.95 -15.18
CA ARG A 10 -5.77 -20.83 -16.12
C ARG A 10 -6.85 -19.75 -15.96
N PHE A 11 -6.63 -18.84 -15.02
CA PHE A 11 -7.57 -17.76 -14.68
C PHE A 11 -7.72 -16.70 -15.78
N ASP A 12 -6.75 -16.59 -16.69
CA ASP A 12 -6.89 -15.86 -17.97
C ASP A 12 -8.13 -16.31 -18.77
N THR A 13 -8.47 -17.61 -18.75
CA THR A 13 -9.70 -18.11 -19.38
C THR A 13 -10.97 -17.79 -18.57
N VAL A 14 -10.87 -17.70 -17.24
CA VAL A 14 -12.01 -17.34 -16.35
C VAL A 14 -12.43 -15.89 -16.58
N LEU A 15 -11.47 -15.01 -16.83
CA LEU A 15 -11.73 -13.58 -17.09
C LEU A 15 -12.42 -13.32 -18.44
N THR A 16 -12.44 -14.28 -19.37
CA THR A 16 -13.33 -14.19 -20.56
C THR A 16 -14.82 -14.22 -20.18
N LYS A 17 -15.15 -14.58 -18.93
CA LYS A 17 -16.49 -14.58 -18.34
C LYS A 17 -16.69 -13.43 -17.32
N LEU A 18 -15.84 -12.40 -17.35
CA LEU A 18 -15.88 -11.23 -16.46
C LEU A 18 -17.26 -10.63 -16.13
N PRO A 19 -18.24 -10.47 -17.04
CA PRO A 19 -19.55 -9.92 -16.68
C PRO A 19 -20.28 -10.68 -15.56
N PHE A 20 -20.02 -11.98 -15.40
CA PHE A 20 -20.62 -12.80 -14.32
C PHE A 20 -19.95 -12.58 -12.95
N LEU A 21 -18.75 -12.00 -12.90
CA LEU A 21 -18.01 -11.69 -11.67
C LEU A 21 -18.23 -10.25 -11.18
N SER A 22 -19.07 -9.47 -11.88
CA SER A 22 -19.41 -8.08 -11.53
C SER A 22 -19.94 -7.90 -10.10
N ASN A 23 -20.58 -8.93 -9.53
CA ASN A 23 -21.13 -8.97 -8.17
C ASN A 23 -20.19 -9.59 -7.12
N LEU A 24 -18.93 -9.89 -7.48
CA LEU A 24 -17.97 -10.52 -6.58
C LEU A 24 -17.50 -9.52 -5.53
N ILE A 25 -17.55 -9.91 -4.26
CA ILE A 25 -17.18 -9.06 -3.11
C ILE A 25 -15.73 -9.31 -2.68
N MET A 26 -15.29 -10.56 -2.74
CA MET A 26 -13.93 -10.98 -2.36
C MET A 26 -13.35 -11.92 -3.41
N LEU A 27 -12.12 -11.64 -3.83
CA LEU A 27 -11.33 -12.46 -4.72
C LEU A 27 -9.97 -12.78 -4.08
N ASP A 28 -9.65 -14.05 -4.00
CA ASP A 28 -8.38 -14.57 -3.47
C ASP A 28 -7.72 -15.45 -4.55
N LEU A 29 -6.54 -15.04 -5.00
CA LEU A 29 -5.77 -15.70 -6.06
C LEU A 29 -4.40 -16.13 -5.53
N PHE A 30 -4.13 -17.43 -5.61
CA PHE A 30 -2.90 -18.05 -5.12
C PHE A 30 -2.15 -18.79 -6.23
N ALA A 31 -0.87 -18.47 -6.42
CA ALA A 31 0.08 -19.17 -7.31
C ALA A 31 -0.35 -19.31 -8.79
N LEU A 32 -0.94 -18.25 -9.36
CA LEU A 32 -1.44 -18.24 -10.75
C LEU A 32 -0.53 -17.44 -11.70
N ASP A 33 -0.42 -17.89 -12.95
CA ASP A 33 0.26 -17.16 -14.02
C ASP A 33 -0.72 -16.24 -14.79
N LEU A 34 -0.72 -14.96 -14.44
CA LEU A 34 -1.60 -13.93 -15.00
C LEU A 34 -0.84 -12.90 -15.86
N LYS A 35 0.30 -13.27 -16.46
CA LYS A 35 1.15 -12.34 -17.25
C LYS A 35 0.44 -11.55 -18.37
N ASN A 36 -0.72 -12.03 -18.81
CA ASN A 36 -1.55 -11.39 -19.84
C ASN A 36 -2.60 -10.42 -19.26
N LEU A 37 -2.72 -10.34 -17.93
CA LEU A 37 -3.61 -9.45 -17.19
C LEU A 37 -2.81 -8.31 -16.56
N SER A 38 -3.51 -7.22 -16.25
CA SER A 38 -2.99 -6.13 -15.44
C SER A 38 -3.80 -5.94 -14.15
N LEU A 39 -3.12 -5.51 -13.08
CA LEU A 39 -3.76 -5.15 -11.80
C LEU A 39 -4.86 -4.10 -12.01
N ASN A 40 -4.58 -3.09 -12.84
CA ASN A 40 -5.54 -2.05 -13.22
C ASN A 40 -6.81 -2.65 -13.86
N ALA A 41 -6.67 -3.61 -14.77
CA ALA A 41 -7.82 -4.27 -15.40
C ALA A 41 -8.60 -5.15 -14.41
N LEU A 42 -7.93 -5.79 -13.45
CA LEU A 42 -8.59 -6.61 -12.44
C LEU A 42 -9.46 -5.75 -11.50
N ILE A 43 -8.92 -4.63 -11.00
CA ILE A 43 -9.64 -3.73 -10.09
C ILE A 43 -10.78 -2.99 -10.83
N ASN A 44 -10.54 -2.46 -12.03
CA ASN A 44 -11.53 -1.63 -12.73
C ASN A 44 -12.72 -2.43 -13.32
N ASN A 45 -12.53 -3.72 -13.63
CA ASN A 45 -13.59 -4.56 -14.18
C ASN A 45 -14.47 -5.22 -13.11
N LEU A 46 -14.05 -5.21 -11.84
CA LEU A 46 -14.77 -5.84 -10.72
C LEU A 46 -15.33 -4.76 -9.77
N GLY A 47 -16.29 -3.97 -10.23
CA GLY A 47 -16.77 -2.78 -9.51
C GLY A 47 -17.34 -3.03 -8.10
N SER A 48 -17.89 -4.22 -7.81
CA SER A 48 -18.36 -4.61 -6.47
C SER A 48 -17.28 -5.22 -5.57
N LEU A 49 -16.02 -5.31 -6.03
CA LEU A 49 -14.94 -5.95 -5.29
C LEU A 49 -14.51 -5.07 -4.12
N GLN A 50 -14.68 -5.61 -2.91
CA GLN A 50 -14.28 -4.99 -1.65
C GLN A 50 -12.94 -5.55 -1.16
N LYS A 51 -12.62 -6.81 -1.48
CA LYS A 51 -11.40 -7.48 -0.99
C LYS A 51 -10.67 -8.17 -2.13
N LEU A 52 -9.39 -7.87 -2.31
CA LEU A 52 -8.51 -8.50 -3.28
C LEU A 52 -7.21 -8.97 -2.63
N TYR A 53 -7.01 -10.29 -2.59
CA TYR A 53 -5.78 -10.91 -2.12
C TYR A 53 -5.06 -11.56 -3.29
N LEU A 54 -3.79 -11.18 -3.50
CA LEU A 54 -2.93 -11.72 -4.55
C LEU A 54 -1.68 -12.31 -3.89
N TYR A 55 -1.51 -13.62 -3.93
CA TYR A 55 -0.36 -14.32 -3.35
C TYR A 55 0.39 -15.14 -4.41
N SER A 56 1.68 -14.85 -4.62
CA SER A 56 2.53 -15.56 -5.58
C SER A 56 1.99 -15.55 -7.03
N VAL A 57 1.27 -14.49 -7.40
CA VAL A 57 0.60 -14.36 -8.70
C VAL A 57 1.46 -13.54 -9.67
N ASN A 58 1.87 -14.11 -10.80
CA ASN A 58 2.62 -13.38 -11.82
C ASN A 58 1.68 -12.44 -12.60
N ILE A 59 1.70 -11.13 -12.33
CA ILE A 59 0.84 -10.13 -12.97
C ILE A 59 1.63 -8.83 -13.26
N SER A 60 1.15 -7.99 -14.18
CA SER A 60 1.73 -6.67 -14.46
C SER A 60 0.88 -5.55 -13.86
N VAL A 61 1.46 -4.38 -13.53
CA VAL A 61 0.64 -3.23 -13.09
C VAL A 61 -0.19 -2.68 -14.25
N SER A 62 0.46 -2.49 -15.40
CA SER A 62 -0.12 -2.00 -16.66
C SER A 62 -0.04 -3.08 -17.73
N PRO A 63 -1.04 -3.19 -18.63
CA PRO A 63 -1.04 -4.24 -19.65
C PRO A 63 0.15 -4.06 -20.61
N ILE A 64 0.87 -5.16 -20.87
CA ILE A 64 2.08 -5.20 -21.73
C ILE A 64 1.79 -4.73 -23.16
N ARG A 65 0.52 -4.75 -23.59
CA ARG A 65 0.01 -4.12 -24.80
C ARG A 65 -1.26 -3.35 -24.45
N SER A 66 -1.31 -2.06 -24.75
CA SER A 66 -2.47 -1.20 -24.47
C SER A 66 -3.64 -1.54 -25.39
N VAL A 67 -4.46 -2.50 -24.98
CA VAL A 67 -5.73 -2.82 -25.63
C VAL A 67 -6.80 -2.87 -24.53
N HIS A 68 -7.89 -2.12 -24.73
CA HIS A 68 -8.99 -1.91 -23.78
C HIS A 68 -8.65 -1.03 -22.55
N SER A 69 -8.58 0.28 -22.78
CA SER A 69 -9.05 1.26 -21.80
C SER A 69 -10.59 1.22 -21.76
N SER A 70 -11.16 0.18 -21.14
CA SER A 70 -12.59 0.17 -20.80
C SER A 70 -12.81 1.09 -19.60
N SER A 71 -13.11 2.36 -19.88
CA SER A 71 -13.45 3.37 -18.88
C SER A 71 -14.82 3.09 -18.25
N THR A 72 -14.88 2.10 -17.37
CA THR A 72 -15.95 2.00 -16.37
C THR A 72 -15.69 3.08 -15.31
N ASN A 73 -16.49 4.15 -15.33
CA ASN A 73 -16.42 5.26 -14.36
C ASN A 73 -16.90 4.86 -12.94
N THR A 74 -16.77 3.59 -12.57
CA THR A 74 -17.06 3.06 -11.25
C THR A 74 -15.81 3.23 -10.38
N THR A 75 -15.86 4.13 -9.40
CA THR A 75 -14.86 4.15 -8.32
C THR A 75 -14.86 2.77 -7.66
N PRO A 76 -13.72 2.06 -7.59
CA PRO A 76 -13.68 0.74 -6.97
C PRO A 76 -14.22 0.79 -5.54
N SER A 77 -15.08 -0.16 -5.17
CA SER A 77 -15.58 -0.29 -3.79
C SER A 77 -14.59 -1.00 -2.85
N LEU A 78 -13.31 -1.00 -3.25
CA LEU A 78 -12.22 -1.73 -2.62
C LEU A 78 -11.96 -1.19 -1.21
N GLN A 79 -11.92 -2.12 -0.25
CA GLN A 79 -11.66 -1.91 1.17
C GLN A 79 -10.29 -2.50 1.54
N GLU A 80 -9.97 -3.68 1.03
CA GLU A 80 -8.72 -4.37 1.33
C GLU A 80 -8.01 -4.81 0.05
N LEU A 81 -6.75 -4.43 -0.07
CA LEU A 81 -5.85 -4.88 -1.13
C LEU A 81 -4.56 -5.42 -0.49
N SER A 82 -4.33 -6.72 -0.63
CA SER A 82 -3.08 -7.37 -0.22
C SER A 82 -2.37 -7.97 -1.44
N ILE A 83 -1.09 -7.63 -1.62
CA ILE A 83 -0.28 -8.10 -2.74
C ILE A 83 1.07 -8.62 -2.25
N THR A 84 1.22 -9.94 -2.29
CA THR A 84 2.36 -10.65 -1.71
C THR A 84 2.99 -11.56 -2.76
N TYR A 85 4.33 -11.49 -2.91
CA TYR A 85 5.10 -12.35 -3.83
C TYR A 85 4.73 -12.30 -5.33
N CYS A 86 4.11 -11.23 -5.82
CA CYS A 86 3.50 -11.18 -7.16
C CYS A 86 4.42 -10.79 -8.34
N GLY A 87 5.73 -10.65 -8.12
CA GLY A 87 6.66 -10.30 -9.20
C GLY A 87 6.41 -8.93 -9.85
N LEU A 88 5.65 -8.04 -9.21
CA LEU A 88 5.15 -6.81 -9.82
C LEU A 88 6.29 -5.89 -10.30
N THR A 89 6.09 -5.29 -11.47
CA THR A 89 7.03 -4.37 -12.10
C THR A 89 6.34 -3.10 -12.63
N GLY A 90 7.08 -1.99 -12.67
CA GLY A 90 6.62 -0.69 -13.16
C GLY A 90 6.08 0.21 -12.05
N ASN A 91 5.46 1.33 -12.42
CA ASN A 91 4.94 2.30 -11.46
C ASN A 91 3.64 1.81 -10.81
N PHE A 92 3.59 1.73 -9.48
CA PHE A 92 2.37 1.45 -8.72
C PHE A 92 1.29 2.49 -9.03
N PRO A 93 0.00 2.12 -9.14
CA PRO A 93 -1.04 3.04 -9.55
C PRO A 93 -1.42 3.99 -8.40
N SER A 94 -1.01 5.26 -8.51
CA SER A 94 -1.22 6.27 -7.47
C SER A 94 -2.70 6.53 -7.12
N TRP A 95 -3.63 6.27 -8.04
CA TRP A 95 -5.07 6.40 -7.80
C TRP A 95 -5.60 5.44 -6.71
N ILE A 96 -4.87 4.37 -6.36
CA ILE A 96 -5.24 3.47 -5.25
C ILE A 96 -5.28 4.24 -3.92
N PHE A 97 -4.36 5.19 -3.70
CA PHE A 97 -4.33 6.04 -2.50
C PHE A 97 -5.51 7.05 -2.41
N HIS A 98 -6.34 7.14 -3.46
CA HIS A 98 -7.52 8.00 -3.52
C HIS A 98 -8.84 7.22 -3.42
N ILE A 99 -8.79 5.89 -3.26
CA ILE A 99 -9.98 5.07 -3.02
C ILE A 99 -10.48 5.33 -1.59
N LYS A 100 -11.53 6.14 -1.44
CA LYS A 100 -12.07 6.52 -0.12
C LYS A 100 -12.58 5.35 0.73
N SER A 101 -12.93 4.22 0.12
CA SER A 101 -13.35 3.01 0.84
C SER A 101 -12.19 2.15 1.34
N LEU A 102 -10.95 2.40 0.90
CA LEU A 102 -9.80 1.55 1.19
C LEU A 102 -9.40 1.71 2.67
N THR A 103 -9.50 0.62 3.43
CA THR A 103 -9.13 0.52 4.84
C THR A 103 -7.77 -0.16 5.04
N VAL A 104 -7.42 -1.12 4.18
CA VAL A 104 -6.13 -1.85 4.22
C VAL A 104 -5.47 -1.81 2.86
N LEU A 105 -4.23 -1.33 2.81
CA LEU A 105 -3.32 -1.46 1.67
C LEU A 105 -2.03 -2.13 2.14
N GLU A 106 -1.83 -3.38 1.72
CA GLU A 106 -0.68 -4.21 2.07
C GLU A 106 0.05 -4.66 0.78
N VAL A 107 1.35 -4.40 0.69
CA VAL A 107 2.22 -4.89 -0.38
C VAL A 107 3.53 -5.40 0.22
N LEU A 108 3.72 -6.73 0.20
CA LEU A 108 4.81 -7.41 0.93
C LEU A 108 5.89 -8.07 0.07
N VAL A 109 7.04 -8.30 0.73
CA VAL A 109 8.33 -8.72 0.16
C VAL A 109 8.48 -10.23 -0.02
N SER A 110 8.64 -10.65 -1.28
CA SER A 110 9.93 -11.23 -1.75
C SER A 110 10.13 -11.20 -3.27
N GLN A 111 9.15 -10.75 -4.07
CA GLN A 111 9.33 -10.61 -5.53
C GLN A 111 8.83 -9.30 -6.15
N ASN A 112 8.19 -8.40 -5.38
CA ASN A 112 7.74 -7.09 -5.89
C ASN A 112 8.90 -6.05 -5.99
N GLU A 113 10.14 -6.51 -6.16
CA GLU A 113 11.36 -5.71 -6.08
C GLU A 113 11.51 -4.65 -7.19
N ASN A 114 10.68 -4.68 -8.23
CA ASN A 114 10.71 -3.74 -9.35
C ASN A 114 9.42 -2.92 -9.48
N LEU A 115 8.58 -2.96 -8.45
CA LEU A 115 7.42 -2.09 -8.30
C LEU A 115 7.90 -0.73 -7.78
N CYS A 116 8.00 0.27 -8.65
CA CYS A 116 8.47 1.61 -8.33
C CYS A 116 7.32 2.63 -8.29
N GLY A 117 7.66 3.91 -8.08
CA GLY A 117 6.70 5.01 -8.02
C GLY A 117 7.00 5.95 -6.85
N GLU A 118 6.11 6.93 -6.67
CA GLU A 118 6.14 7.92 -5.60
C GLU A 118 4.74 8.04 -4.99
N PHE A 119 4.63 8.55 -3.76
CA PHE A 119 3.33 8.86 -3.17
C PHE A 119 2.68 10.06 -3.89
N PRO A 120 1.38 10.00 -4.23
CA PRO A 120 0.62 11.19 -4.53
C PRO A 120 0.31 11.96 -3.25
N GLU A 121 -0.19 13.18 -3.38
CA GLU A 121 -0.86 13.85 -2.26
C GLU A 121 -2.07 13.01 -1.79
N PHE A 122 -2.16 12.74 -0.49
CA PHE A 122 -3.25 11.98 0.10
C PHE A 122 -4.47 12.87 0.35
N ILE A 123 -5.66 12.34 0.09
CA ILE A 123 -6.93 13.08 0.22
C ILE A 123 -7.50 13.00 1.63
N GLU A 124 -8.18 14.07 2.05
CA GLU A 124 -9.01 14.07 3.25
C GLU A 124 -10.19 13.09 3.12
N GLY A 125 -10.61 12.53 4.26
CA GLY A 125 -11.69 11.56 4.34
C GLY A 125 -11.34 10.19 3.74
N SER A 126 -10.04 9.85 3.72
CA SER A 126 -9.58 8.48 3.48
C SER A 126 -10.01 7.57 4.65
N ALA A 127 -10.48 6.36 4.34
CA ALA A 127 -10.79 5.34 5.33
C ALA A 127 -9.58 4.53 5.80
N LEU A 128 -8.38 4.79 5.25
CA LEU A 128 -7.20 3.96 5.44
C LEU A 128 -6.78 3.85 6.90
N GLN A 129 -6.71 2.62 7.39
CA GLN A 129 -6.29 2.22 8.73
C GLN A 129 -4.91 1.57 8.69
N GLU A 130 -4.65 0.74 7.68
CA GLU A 130 -3.37 0.06 7.51
C GLU A 130 -2.74 0.41 6.16
N LEU A 131 -1.50 0.90 6.21
CA LEU A 131 -0.66 1.16 5.05
C LEU A 131 0.68 0.45 5.24
N SER A 132 0.85 -0.71 4.60
CA SER A 132 2.10 -1.48 4.60
C SER A 132 2.65 -1.61 3.17
N LEU A 133 3.84 -1.08 2.94
CA LEU A 133 4.47 -0.99 1.61
C LEU A 133 5.94 -1.44 1.65
N THR A 134 6.17 -2.61 2.24
CA THR A 134 7.50 -3.13 2.55
C THR A 134 8.26 -3.58 1.32
N GLY A 135 9.56 -3.24 1.27
CA GLY A 135 10.53 -3.66 0.24
C GLY A 135 10.07 -3.68 -1.23
N THR A 136 9.22 -2.73 -1.62
CA THR A 136 9.05 -2.33 -3.03
C THR A 136 10.22 -1.40 -3.46
N LYS A 137 10.12 -0.75 -4.62
CA LYS A 137 10.95 0.41 -5.00
C LYS A 137 10.13 1.72 -5.02
N LEU A 138 9.11 1.81 -4.18
CA LEU A 138 8.43 3.08 -3.92
C LEU A 138 9.40 4.04 -3.22
N SER A 139 9.43 5.27 -3.71
CA SER A 139 10.53 6.20 -3.50
C SER A 139 10.04 7.65 -3.46
N GLY A 140 10.97 8.59 -3.39
CA GLY A 140 10.65 10.02 -3.38
C GLY A 140 10.30 10.53 -1.99
N LYS A 141 9.63 11.69 -1.94
CA LYS A 141 9.25 12.31 -0.66
C LYS A 141 7.98 11.69 -0.11
N ILE A 142 7.90 11.56 1.20
CA ILE A 142 6.61 11.43 1.90
C ILE A 142 5.96 12.83 1.89
N PRO A 143 4.78 13.02 1.27
CA PRO A 143 4.12 14.32 1.24
C PRO A 143 3.47 14.63 2.58
N GLU A 144 3.40 15.91 2.96
CA GLU A 144 2.82 16.34 4.25
C GLU A 144 1.34 15.93 4.39
N SER A 145 0.63 15.82 3.26
CA SER A 145 -0.75 15.34 3.20
C SER A 145 -0.95 13.91 3.70
N ILE A 146 0.09 13.10 3.94
CA ILE A 146 -0.06 11.81 4.61
C ILE A 146 -0.75 11.95 5.98
N GLY A 147 -0.67 13.13 6.62
CA GLY A 147 -1.44 13.50 7.81
C GLY A 147 -2.96 13.51 7.64
N ASN A 148 -3.47 13.51 6.40
CA ASN A 148 -4.90 13.41 6.09
C ASN A 148 -5.47 12.00 6.37
N LEU A 149 -4.61 11.00 6.56
CA LEU A 149 -4.97 9.63 6.93
C LEU A 149 -5.34 9.55 8.42
N ARG A 150 -6.41 10.25 8.83
CA ARG A 150 -6.81 10.40 10.25
C ARG A 150 -7.19 9.09 10.95
N ASN A 151 -7.52 8.06 10.19
CA ASN A 151 -7.91 6.73 10.69
C ASN A 151 -6.72 5.75 10.76
N LEU A 152 -5.51 6.16 10.37
CA LEU A 152 -4.35 5.29 10.26
C LEU A 152 -3.93 4.76 11.65
N THR A 153 -3.98 3.44 11.81
CA THR A 153 -3.54 2.68 13.00
C THR A 153 -2.19 2.01 12.77
N VAL A 154 -1.89 1.60 11.54
CA VAL A 154 -0.64 0.92 11.16
C VAL A 154 -0.02 1.62 9.95
N LEU A 155 1.25 2.02 10.10
CA LEU A 155 2.07 2.56 9.02
C LEU A 155 3.41 1.82 8.93
N ASP A 156 3.56 0.95 7.94
CA ASP A 156 4.82 0.27 7.64
C ASP A 156 5.38 0.75 6.29
N LEU A 157 6.38 1.61 6.37
CA LEU A 157 7.17 2.10 5.23
C LEU A 157 8.62 1.58 5.34
N SER A 158 8.84 0.36 5.85
CA SER A 158 10.15 -0.30 5.94
C SER A 158 10.74 -0.59 4.55
N ASN A 159 11.26 0.48 3.95
CA ASN A 159 11.61 0.52 2.55
C ASN A 159 12.76 1.49 2.27
N ARG A 160 13.51 1.21 1.21
CA ARG A 160 14.89 1.65 1.00
C ARG A 160 15.04 3.01 0.33
N GLN A 161 13.93 3.61 -0.13
CA GLN A 161 13.98 4.71 -1.12
C GLN A 161 13.11 5.93 -0.81
N PHE A 162 12.33 5.91 0.28
CA PHE A 162 11.64 7.11 0.77
C PHE A 162 12.62 8.09 1.42
N ASN A 163 12.34 9.38 1.31
CA ASN A 163 13.12 10.48 1.88
C ASN A 163 12.22 11.65 2.32
N GLY A 164 12.83 12.67 2.94
CA GLY A 164 12.12 13.85 3.44
C GLY A 164 11.84 13.81 4.94
N SER A 165 10.83 14.54 5.39
CA SER A 165 10.33 14.51 6.77
C SER A 165 9.01 13.76 6.81
N ILE A 166 8.71 13.13 7.95
CA ILE A 166 7.37 12.62 8.25
C ILE A 166 6.65 13.72 9.05
N PRO A 167 5.36 13.99 8.82
CA PRO A 167 4.63 14.97 9.62
C PRO A 167 4.57 14.58 11.11
N PRO A 168 4.31 15.53 12.02
CA PRO A 168 4.12 15.23 13.43
C PRO A 168 3.01 14.20 13.64
N PHE A 169 3.20 13.22 14.53
CA PHE A 169 2.22 12.15 14.76
C PHE A 169 0.90 12.67 15.36
N THR A 170 0.88 13.91 15.87
CA THR A 170 -0.35 14.65 16.22
C THR A 170 -1.36 14.79 15.06
N GLN A 171 -0.94 14.54 13.83
CA GLN A 171 -1.84 14.48 12.67
C GLN A 171 -2.61 13.14 12.59
N TRP A 172 -2.09 12.05 13.15
CA TRP A 172 -2.70 10.71 13.14
C TRP A 172 -3.21 10.31 14.55
N PRO A 173 -4.44 10.68 14.95
CA PRO A 173 -4.93 10.47 16.31
C PRO A 173 -5.15 9.00 16.71
N MET A 174 -5.13 8.07 15.75
CA MET A 174 -5.42 6.64 15.96
C MET A 174 -4.18 5.74 15.80
N ILE A 175 -2.98 6.30 15.64
CA ILE A 175 -1.79 5.53 15.26
C ILE A 175 -1.26 4.65 16.41
N GLU A 176 -1.11 3.35 16.17
CA GLU A 176 -0.72 2.33 17.16
C GLU A 176 0.65 1.71 16.85
N SER A 177 0.91 1.46 15.56
CA SER A 177 2.13 0.80 15.07
C SER A 177 2.77 1.56 13.92
N ILE A 178 4.07 1.83 14.03
CA ILE A 178 4.87 2.46 12.97
C ILE A 178 6.18 1.70 12.76
N ASP A 179 6.39 1.22 11.55
CA ASP A 179 7.68 0.71 11.09
C ASP A 179 8.28 1.63 10.01
N LEU A 180 9.42 2.20 10.34
CA LEU A 180 10.26 3.04 9.48
C LEU A 180 11.69 2.47 9.48
N SER A 181 11.81 1.16 9.63
CA SER A 181 13.10 0.49 9.71
C SER A 181 13.76 0.45 8.34
N ASP A 182 15.07 0.68 8.37
CA ASP A 182 15.89 0.54 7.18
C ASP A 182 16.17 -0.94 6.93
N GLY A 183 15.52 -1.51 5.91
CA GLY A 183 15.86 -2.81 5.35
C GLY A 183 17.27 -2.79 4.74
N TYR A 184 18.31 -2.94 5.57
CA TYR A 184 19.73 -2.96 5.21
C TYR A 184 20.34 -1.64 4.70
N TYR A 185 19.73 -0.94 3.73
CA TYR A 185 20.08 0.42 3.24
C TYR A 185 18.91 1.03 2.41
N ALA A 186 18.51 2.32 2.49
CA ALA A 186 18.75 3.33 3.52
C ALA A 186 17.70 4.48 3.48
N LEU A 187 16.94 4.72 4.56
CA LEU A 187 16.12 5.95 4.75
C LEU A 187 17.01 7.17 5.00
N ARG A 188 17.60 7.72 3.94
CA ARG A 188 18.57 8.82 4.03
C ARG A 188 17.85 10.16 4.22
N ASN A 189 18.29 10.91 5.25
CA ASN A 189 17.91 12.30 5.54
C ASN A 189 16.50 12.50 6.13
N LEU A 190 16.01 11.57 6.96
CA LEU A 190 14.85 11.83 7.82
C LEU A 190 15.22 12.91 8.86
N LYS A 191 14.64 14.11 8.73
CA LYS A 191 15.04 15.29 9.51
C LYS A 191 14.31 15.45 10.83
N ILE A 192 13.02 15.12 10.87
CA ILE A 192 12.12 15.35 12.01
C ILE A 192 11.21 14.12 12.16
N VAL A 193 11.04 13.69 13.41
CA VAL A 193 10.14 12.62 13.85
C VAL A 193 9.60 13.00 15.24
N ASP A 194 8.47 13.71 15.30
CA ASP A 194 7.94 14.27 16.54
C ASP A 194 6.94 13.35 17.24
N LEU A 195 7.48 12.36 17.97
CA LEU A 195 6.76 11.38 18.80
C LEU A 195 6.08 11.96 20.05
N SER A 196 6.12 13.27 20.28
CA SER A 196 5.52 13.84 21.48
C SER A 196 4.01 13.50 21.54
N HIS A 197 3.53 13.17 22.74
CA HIS A 197 2.11 12.87 23.03
C HIS A 197 1.48 11.64 22.35
N SER A 198 2.27 10.68 21.90
CA SER A 198 1.76 9.47 21.21
C SER A 198 2.03 8.17 21.97
N SER A 199 1.09 7.22 21.98
CA SER A 199 1.21 5.87 22.59
C SER A 199 1.86 4.84 21.65
N ILE A 200 2.63 5.29 20.66
CA ILE A 200 3.11 4.49 19.53
C ILE A 200 4.06 3.37 19.98
N SER A 201 3.81 2.17 19.45
CA SER A 201 4.78 1.07 19.41
C SER A 201 5.46 1.04 18.03
N GLY A 202 6.76 0.74 17.95
CA GLY A 202 7.46 0.75 16.66
C GLY A 202 8.98 0.90 16.75
N VAL A 203 9.67 0.61 15.64
CA VAL A 203 11.13 0.71 15.53
C VAL A 203 11.51 1.84 14.56
N ILE A 204 12.00 2.95 15.10
CA ILE A 204 12.62 4.02 14.32
C ILE A 204 14.13 3.76 14.27
N SER A 205 14.63 3.34 13.11
CA SER A 205 16.05 2.99 12.96
C SER A 205 16.96 4.22 12.98
N ARG A 206 17.93 4.24 13.90
CA ARG A 206 18.80 5.41 14.17
C ARG A 206 20.22 5.22 13.65
N LYS A 207 20.47 5.69 12.43
CA LYS A 207 21.83 5.98 11.94
C LYS A 207 21.93 7.40 11.38
N THR A 208 21.71 8.41 12.25
CA THR A 208 22.45 9.70 12.30
C THR A 208 22.10 10.53 13.54
N ILE A 209 20.92 10.34 14.18
CA ILE A 209 20.57 11.06 15.41
C ILE A 209 20.37 10.10 16.59
N SER A 210 21.18 10.31 17.63
CA SER A 210 21.16 9.60 18.91
C SER A 210 19.84 9.86 19.65
N LEU A 211 19.15 8.79 20.01
CA LEU A 211 18.01 8.80 20.92
C LEU A 211 17.83 7.35 21.38
N GLU A 212 17.29 7.14 22.58
CA GLU A 212 16.87 5.83 23.10
C GLU A 212 15.46 6.01 23.67
N ILE A 213 14.58 5.04 23.45
CA ILE A 213 13.18 5.12 23.91
C ILE A 213 13.03 4.20 25.11
N PHE A 214 13.18 4.75 26.32
CA PHE A 214 12.68 4.15 27.54
C PHE A 214 12.19 5.24 28.51
N ASN A 215 10.86 5.24 28.72
CA ASN A 215 10.07 5.95 29.75
C ASN A 215 10.09 7.50 29.83
N CYS A 216 8.87 8.05 29.74
CA CYS A 216 8.35 9.20 30.47
C CYS A 216 9.13 10.55 30.46
N VAL A 217 8.78 11.40 29.47
CA VAL A 217 8.61 12.89 29.55
C VAL A 217 9.80 13.76 30.03
N PRO A 218 10.14 14.92 29.38
CA PRO A 218 9.55 15.54 28.19
C PRO A 218 10.49 15.59 26.98
N ILE A 219 9.92 15.55 25.77
CA ILE A 219 10.64 15.92 24.55
C ILE A 219 10.55 17.45 24.40
N TYR A 220 11.70 18.12 24.41
CA TYR A 220 11.86 19.47 23.85
C TYR A 220 12.86 19.40 22.71
N LEU A 221 12.36 19.50 21.47
CA LEU A 221 13.17 19.52 20.24
C LEU A 221 13.32 20.96 19.75
N LEU A 222 14.33 21.63 20.28
CA LEU A 222 15.01 22.83 19.79
C LEU A 222 16.49 22.56 20.15
N ILE A 223 17.47 22.56 19.23
CA ILE A 223 17.62 23.29 17.96
C ILE A 223 18.11 22.34 16.86
#